data_AF-A0A409W4H0-F1
#
_entry.id   AF-A0A409W4H0-F1
#
_cell.length_a   1.000
_cell.length_b   1.000
_cell.length_c   1.000
_cell.angle_alpha   90.00
_cell.angle_beta   90.00
_cell.angle_gamma   90.00
#
_symmetry.space_group_name_H-M   'P 1'
#
loop_
_entity.id
_entity.type
_entity.pdbx_description
1 polymer ?
#
loop_
_entity_poly.entity_id
_entity_poly.type
_entity_poly.pdbx_seq_one_letter_code
_entity_poly.pdbx_strand_id
1 'polypeptide(L)'
;MALATLCPVRTCFPTVRDLSIPFLPSNHVHLRHYPWLMDEFGCLTVKGDVSVTPIAVNVPAVSQRYLIMGPTGAGKSSFIESLAGESQTLSISKDQLAGYTQNVAAYHIVNLFHDGQPIYLIDTPGFSDAKFSELEIMHMVRIWLKENGISYFHRIFYLMPIHETRLSGTKRRTIKMLTEFLRPSVDLRSIMFVTTMWDSLPNEKVQERAEGNFIQLQREIMKEFSNQNVTITRFTNNRDSAFEVLRTNDSMIATLARDIKSDPNLFSDLVDRIMNAQTNVELRGLLEARKRENAEILAKFIQQFQDIKPPPPGYEIAAQRTEKAILGLNALPSEHQPPEHVIRRGDMVPDTLSGKPGIKGLLPRLFRSAKQRGSRLFSK
;
A
#
# COMPACT_ATOMS: atom_id res chain seq x y z
N MET A 1 5.55 -68.77 18.49
CA MET A 1 4.08 -68.75 18.38
C MET A 1 3.63 -67.30 18.41
N ALA A 2 3.18 -66.81 17.25
CA ALA A 2 2.51 -65.53 17.10
C ALA A 2 1.07 -65.63 17.61
N LEU A 3 0.50 -64.51 18.06
CA LEU A 3 -0.78 -64.01 17.56
C LEU A 3 -1.10 -62.66 18.22
N ALA A 4 -0.94 -61.61 17.42
CA ALA A 4 -1.55 -60.31 17.65
C ALA A 4 -3.02 -60.39 17.19
N THR A 5 -3.93 -59.91 18.03
CA THR A 5 -5.34 -59.72 17.66
C THR A 5 -5.66 -58.23 17.63
N LEU A 6 -5.96 -57.76 16.41
CA LEU A 6 -6.51 -56.45 16.09
C LEU A 6 -7.95 -56.31 16.60
N CYS A 7 -8.32 -55.11 17.06
CA CYS A 7 -9.72 -54.66 17.15
C CYS A 7 -9.77 -53.11 17.06
N PRO A 8 -10.85 -52.50 16.53
CA PRO A 8 -10.76 -51.36 15.62
C PRO A 8 -11.13 -50.00 16.24
N VAL A 9 -10.58 -48.96 15.63
CA VAL A 9 -10.87 -47.54 15.89
C VAL A 9 -12.30 -47.23 15.41
N ARG A 10 -13.19 -46.88 16.34
CA ARG A 10 -14.45 -46.18 16.04
C ARG A 10 -14.27 -44.69 16.28
N THR A 11 -14.53 -43.92 15.24
CA THR A 11 -14.70 -42.47 15.21
C THR A 11 -15.92 -42.02 16.00
N CYS A 12 -15.76 -41.07 16.92
CA CYS A 12 -16.86 -40.30 17.52
C CYS A 12 -16.58 -38.80 17.37
N PHE A 13 -17.31 -38.16 16.46
CA PHE A 13 -17.53 -36.71 16.42
C PHE A 13 -18.62 -36.35 17.43
N PRO A 14 -18.47 -35.31 18.27
CA PRO A 14 -19.61 -34.74 18.99
C PRO A 14 -20.30 -33.67 18.12
N THR A 15 -21.58 -33.91 17.84
CA THR A 15 -22.54 -32.95 17.28
C THR A 15 -22.89 -31.85 18.29
N VAL A 16 -22.85 -30.60 17.82
CA VAL A 16 -23.27 -29.39 18.53
C VAL A 16 -24.79 -29.41 18.75
N ARG A 17 -25.23 -29.36 20.02
CA ARG A 17 -26.51 -28.80 20.45
C ARG A 17 -26.47 -28.53 21.97
N ASP A 18 -26.97 -27.35 22.33
CA ASP A 18 -27.32 -26.86 23.67
C ASP A 18 -26.19 -26.52 24.65
N LEU A 19 -25.69 -25.27 24.56
CA LEU A 19 -25.34 -24.47 25.75
C LEU A 19 -25.74 -23.01 25.53
N SER A 20 -26.82 -22.61 26.19
CA SER A 20 -27.29 -21.24 26.38
C SER A 20 -26.30 -20.48 27.26
N ILE A 21 -25.65 -19.43 26.73
CA ILE A 21 -24.79 -18.53 27.52
C ILE A 21 -25.61 -17.29 27.92
N PRO A 22 -25.73 -16.96 29.21
CA PRO A 22 -26.38 -15.72 29.63
C PRO A 22 -25.45 -14.51 29.43
N PHE A 23 -26.07 -13.42 28.98
CA PHE A 23 -25.52 -12.08 28.87
C PHE A 23 -25.03 -11.57 30.24
N LEU A 24 -23.80 -11.05 30.34
CA LEU A 24 -23.36 -10.26 31.51
C LEU A 24 -22.73 -8.93 31.07
N PRO A 25 -23.03 -7.82 31.76
CA PRO A 25 -22.72 -6.47 31.29
C PRO A 25 -21.33 -5.98 31.73
N SER A 26 -20.88 -4.97 30.99
CA SER A 26 -19.71 -4.13 31.21
C SER A 26 -19.57 -3.65 32.66
N ASN A 27 -18.40 -3.86 33.28
CA ASN A 27 -17.82 -2.94 34.27
C ASN A 27 -16.31 -3.18 34.43
N HIS A 28 -15.58 -2.07 34.53
CA HIS A 28 -14.14 -1.96 34.73
C HIS A 28 -13.62 -2.79 35.91
N VAL A 29 -12.54 -3.57 35.69
CA VAL A 29 -11.69 -4.10 36.77
C VAL A 29 -10.24 -3.79 36.44
N HIS A 30 -9.61 -2.98 37.30
CA HIS A 30 -8.18 -2.74 37.34
C HIS A 30 -7.44 -4.03 37.70
N LEU A 31 -6.57 -4.52 36.82
CA LEU A 31 -5.66 -5.65 37.11
C LEU A 31 -4.33 -5.11 37.66
N ARG A 32 -4.07 -5.32 38.95
CA ARG A 32 -2.73 -5.22 39.55
C ARG A 32 -2.16 -6.63 39.74
N HIS A 33 -0.95 -6.82 39.19
CA HIS A 33 0.15 -7.67 39.68
C HIS A 33 -0.09 -9.18 39.92
N TYR A 34 0.28 -10.02 38.93
CA TYR A 34 0.96 -11.31 39.10
C TYR A 34 1.83 -11.64 37.85
N PRO A 35 3.18 -11.57 37.90
CA PRO A 35 4.02 -11.64 36.68
C PRO A 35 4.41 -13.04 36.15
N TRP A 36 3.87 -14.15 36.68
CA TRP A 36 4.35 -15.50 36.28
C TRP A 36 3.26 -16.59 36.22
N LEU A 37 1.98 -16.20 36.08
CA LEU A 37 0.89 -17.14 35.85
C LEU A 37 0.50 -17.11 34.37
N MET A 38 1.22 -17.91 33.58
CA MET A 38 0.78 -18.57 32.34
C MET A 38 -0.39 -17.89 31.60
N ASP A 39 -0.08 -16.98 30.66
CA ASP A 39 -0.97 -16.65 29.55
C ASP A 39 -1.04 -17.85 28.59
N GLU A 40 -1.85 -18.85 28.96
CA GLU A 40 -2.20 -20.00 28.12
C GLU A 40 -3.46 -19.74 27.26
N PHE A 41 -3.67 -18.49 26.83
CA PHE A 41 -4.81 -18.12 25.98
C PHE A 41 -4.40 -17.25 24.78
N GLY A 42 -3.59 -17.80 23.88
CA GLY A 42 -3.35 -17.27 22.53
C GLY A 42 -2.17 -17.94 21.81
N CYS A 43 -2.15 -17.93 20.47
CA CYS A 43 -0.98 -18.35 19.70
C CYS A 43 0.25 -17.44 19.91
N LEU A 44 0.07 -16.22 20.44
CA LEU A 44 1.11 -15.21 20.58
C LEU A 44 1.69 -15.19 22.01
N THR A 45 3.00 -15.24 22.16
CA THR A 45 3.69 -15.20 23.46
C THR A 45 4.77 -14.12 23.48
N VAL A 46 4.78 -13.31 24.54
CA VAL A 46 5.80 -12.28 24.79
C VAL A 46 6.79 -12.78 25.85
N LYS A 47 8.10 -12.73 25.58
CA LYS A 47 9.16 -13.19 26.52
C LYS A 47 10.07 -12.07 27.04
N GLY A 48 9.67 -10.81 26.85
CA GLY A 48 10.43 -9.63 27.24
C GLY A 48 9.99 -8.41 26.44
N ASP A 49 10.77 -7.34 26.48
CA ASP A 49 10.47 -6.12 25.74
C ASP A 49 10.50 -6.40 24.23
N VAL A 50 9.34 -6.27 23.58
CA VAL A 50 9.25 -6.45 22.12
C VAL A 50 9.92 -5.28 21.40
N SER A 51 10.79 -5.62 20.44
CA SER A 51 11.49 -4.69 19.57
C SER A 51 11.62 -5.30 18.18
N VAL A 52 12.00 -4.49 17.20
CA VAL A 52 12.03 -4.89 15.79
C VAL A 52 13.41 -4.65 15.22
N THR A 53 14.07 -5.70 14.72
CA THR A 53 15.44 -5.59 14.19
C THR A 53 15.45 -5.93 12.70
N PRO A 54 15.96 -5.04 11.81
CA PRO A 54 16.13 -5.39 10.40
C PRO A 54 17.16 -6.51 10.25
N ILE A 55 16.90 -7.45 9.35
CA ILE A 55 17.80 -8.57 9.05
C ILE A 55 18.08 -8.62 7.55
N ALA A 56 19.35 -8.78 7.20
CA ALA A 56 19.78 -8.78 5.80
C ALA A 56 19.54 -10.15 5.12
N VAL A 57 19.81 -11.25 5.84
CA VAL A 57 19.70 -12.64 5.36
C VAL A 57 19.48 -13.60 6.53
N ASN A 58 19.17 -14.85 6.22
CA ASN A 58 19.23 -16.00 7.14
C ASN A 58 18.07 -16.08 8.14
N VAL A 59 16.83 -15.95 7.63
CA VAL A 59 15.64 -16.29 8.41
C VAL A 59 15.69 -17.77 8.81
N PRO A 60 15.59 -18.11 10.10
CA PRO A 60 15.62 -19.50 10.54
C PRO A 60 14.53 -20.35 9.88
N ALA A 61 14.84 -21.60 9.54
CA ALA A 61 13.86 -22.52 8.96
C ALA A 61 12.62 -22.69 9.88
N VAL A 62 12.86 -22.82 11.18
CA VAL A 62 11.85 -22.87 12.23
C VAL A 62 11.53 -21.44 12.68
N SER A 63 10.58 -20.82 12.00
CA SER A 63 10.13 -19.45 12.25
C SER A 63 8.77 -19.20 11.64
N GLN A 64 8.06 -18.21 12.17
CA GLN A 64 6.83 -17.68 11.59
C GLN A 64 7.18 -16.53 10.66
N ARG A 65 6.72 -16.60 9.41
CA ARG A 65 7.12 -15.70 8.33
C ARG A 65 5.91 -15.05 7.71
N TYR A 66 5.72 -13.76 7.93
CA TYR A 66 4.55 -13.03 7.47
C TYR A 66 4.94 -12.01 6.41
N LEU A 67 4.38 -12.16 5.22
CA LEU A 67 4.59 -11.23 4.11
C LEU A 67 3.64 -10.05 4.26
N ILE A 68 4.14 -8.83 4.13
CA ILE A 68 3.34 -7.60 4.18
C ILE A 68 3.26 -7.04 2.77
N MET A 69 2.03 -6.86 2.30
CA MET A 69 1.68 -6.41 0.96
C MET A 69 0.66 -5.28 1.03
N GLY A 70 0.47 -4.59 -0.09
CA GLY A 70 -0.49 -3.48 -0.21
C GLY A 70 0.09 -2.29 -0.97
N PRO A 71 -0.77 -1.36 -1.42
CA PRO A 71 -0.33 -0.25 -2.23
C PRO A 71 0.69 0.66 -1.52
N THR A 72 1.37 1.49 -2.30
CA THR A 72 2.18 2.58 -1.74
C THR A 72 1.32 3.46 -0.84
N GLY A 73 1.83 3.80 0.35
CA GLY A 73 1.10 4.58 1.34
C GLY A 73 0.09 3.78 2.17
N ALA A 74 -0.04 2.46 2.01
CA ALA A 74 -1.01 1.65 2.78
C ALA A 74 -0.72 1.51 4.29
N GLY A 75 0.42 2.02 4.78
CA GLY A 75 0.82 1.90 6.20
C GLY A 75 1.63 0.64 6.54
N LYS A 76 2.27 -0.02 5.56
CA LYS A 76 3.14 -1.21 5.77
C LYS A 76 4.26 -0.93 6.78
N SER A 77 4.97 0.16 6.59
CA SER A 77 6.06 0.58 7.47
C SER A 77 5.56 0.98 8.85
N SER A 78 4.47 1.74 8.92
CA SER A 78 3.83 2.11 10.19
C SER A 78 3.36 0.90 11.00
N PHE A 79 2.92 -0.16 10.33
CA PHE A 79 2.60 -1.44 10.97
C PHE A 79 3.83 -2.09 11.63
N ILE A 80 4.96 -2.14 10.92
CA ILE A 80 6.22 -2.68 11.45
C ILE A 80 6.72 -1.80 12.62
N GLU A 81 6.67 -0.48 12.46
CA GLU A 81 7.08 0.48 13.49
C GLU A 81 6.21 0.41 14.74
N SER A 82 4.91 0.14 14.61
CA SER A 82 4.01 0.00 15.76
C SER A 82 4.35 -1.21 16.64
N LEU A 83 5.11 -2.18 16.12
CA LEU A 83 5.62 -3.31 16.89
C LEU A 83 6.94 -3.00 17.58
N ALA A 84 7.62 -1.93 17.18
CA ALA A 84 8.80 -1.43 17.87
C ALA A 84 8.36 -0.83 19.21
N GLY A 85 9.02 -1.23 20.30
CA GLY A 85 8.74 -0.67 21.61
C GLY A 85 8.98 0.85 21.66
N GLU A 86 8.45 1.52 22.68
CA GLU A 86 8.57 2.98 22.86
C GLU A 86 10.02 3.49 22.88
N SER A 87 10.97 2.63 23.25
CA SER A 87 12.41 2.92 23.27
C SER A 87 13.09 2.86 21.91
N GLN A 88 12.41 2.38 20.87
CA GLN A 88 12.98 2.16 19.55
C GLN A 88 12.34 3.07 18.51
N THR A 89 13.04 4.15 18.13
CA THR A 89 12.66 4.96 16.98
C THR A 89 13.19 4.32 15.70
N LEU A 90 12.39 3.44 15.10
CA LEU A 90 12.59 3.06 13.70
C LEU A 90 12.09 4.21 12.82
N SER A 91 12.95 4.73 11.95
CA SER A 91 12.58 5.78 10.99
C SER A 91 12.23 5.20 9.62
N ILE A 92 11.64 4.00 9.57
CA ILE A 92 11.30 3.28 8.34
C ILE A 92 10.30 4.11 7.52
N SER A 93 9.28 4.69 8.15
CA SER A 93 8.27 5.55 7.52
C SER A 93 8.82 6.91 7.09
N LYS A 94 9.83 7.44 7.81
CA LYS A 94 10.48 8.74 7.52
C LYS A 94 11.52 8.65 6.43
N ASP A 95 12.35 7.61 6.42
CA ASP A 95 13.35 7.35 5.39
C ASP A 95 12.68 6.98 4.05
N GLN A 96 11.41 6.54 4.09
CA GLN A 96 10.58 6.29 2.91
C GLN A 96 9.88 7.54 2.33
N LEU A 97 9.84 8.68 3.05
CA LEU A 97 9.44 9.97 2.47
C LEU A 97 10.46 10.47 1.43
N ALA A 98 11.70 9.99 1.49
CA ALA A 98 12.72 10.16 0.44
C ALA A 98 12.60 9.11 -0.69
N GLY A 99 11.67 8.15 -0.57
CA GLY A 99 11.26 7.28 -1.67
C GLY A 99 11.44 5.80 -1.40
N TYR A 100 10.31 5.15 -1.10
CA TYR A 100 9.95 3.76 -1.44
C TYR A 100 10.86 2.65 -0.88
N THR A 101 10.28 1.62 -0.25
CA THR A 101 10.97 0.33 -0.08
C THR A 101 11.41 -0.16 -1.46
N GLN A 102 12.69 -0.05 -1.81
CA GLN A 102 13.19 -0.39 -3.16
C GLN A 102 13.42 -1.90 -3.34
N ASN A 103 13.56 -2.64 -2.25
CA ASN A 103 13.82 -4.08 -2.22
C ASN A 103 13.01 -4.74 -1.10
N VAL A 104 12.77 -6.05 -1.22
CA VAL A 104 12.15 -6.83 -0.13
C VAL A 104 13.06 -6.81 1.10
N ALA A 105 12.51 -6.40 2.24
CA ALA A 105 13.23 -6.27 3.50
C ALA A 105 12.61 -7.18 4.56
N ALA A 106 13.43 -7.72 5.46
CA ALA A 106 12.96 -8.59 6.53
C ALA A 106 13.28 -8.01 7.90
N TYR A 107 12.38 -8.23 8.86
CA TYR A 107 12.46 -7.70 10.21
C TYR A 107 12.14 -8.82 11.21
N HIS A 108 13.02 -9.03 12.17
CA HIS A 108 12.81 -9.93 13.29
C HIS A 108 12.08 -9.19 14.42
N ILE A 109 10.98 -9.76 14.90
CA ILE A 109 10.23 -9.23 16.04
C ILE A 109 10.75 -9.91 17.31
N VAL A 110 11.70 -9.25 17.97
CA VAL A 110 12.41 -9.77 19.14
C VAL A 110 11.44 -9.92 20.31
N ASN A 111 11.58 -11.00 21.08
CA ASN A 111 10.75 -11.32 22.25
C ASN A 111 9.26 -11.56 21.96
N LEU A 112 8.86 -11.64 20.68
CA LEU A 112 7.50 -12.01 20.29
C LEU A 112 7.51 -13.31 19.49
N PHE A 113 6.69 -14.26 19.93
CA PHE A 113 6.63 -15.60 19.37
C PHE A 113 5.20 -15.93 18.98
N HIS A 114 5.02 -16.67 17.88
CA HIS A 114 3.73 -17.24 17.49
C HIS A 114 3.88 -18.75 17.43
N ASP A 115 3.02 -19.48 18.16
CA ASP A 115 3.13 -20.92 18.43
C ASP A 115 4.53 -21.33 18.89
N GLY A 116 5.12 -20.50 19.78
CA GLY A 116 6.47 -20.71 20.32
C GLY A 116 7.63 -20.45 19.34
N GLN A 117 7.35 -20.03 18.10
CA GLN A 117 8.36 -19.74 17.08
C GLN A 117 8.59 -18.24 16.88
N PRO A 118 9.82 -17.80 16.57
CA PRO A 118 10.13 -16.39 16.35
C PRO A 118 9.42 -15.86 15.11
N ILE A 119 8.97 -14.61 15.17
CA ILE A 119 8.22 -13.95 14.08
C ILE A 119 9.14 -13.08 13.24
N TYR A 120 9.02 -13.24 11.92
CA TYR A 120 9.68 -12.43 10.92
C TYR A 120 8.64 -11.79 10.01
N LEU A 121 8.73 -10.46 9.86
CA LEU A 121 7.93 -9.69 8.92
C LEU A 121 8.75 -9.41 7.68
N ILE A 122 8.16 -9.64 6.51
CA ILE A 122 8.79 -9.44 5.21
C ILE A 122 8.04 -8.30 4.54
N ASP A 123 8.63 -7.11 4.54
CA ASP A 123 8.10 -5.93 3.87
C ASP A 123 8.42 -5.97 2.37
N THR A 124 7.45 -5.56 1.56
CA THR A 124 7.60 -5.46 0.11
C THR A 124 7.49 -4.02 -0.36
N PRO A 125 8.08 -3.68 -1.52
CA PRO A 125 7.69 -2.48 -2.25
C PRO A 125 6.16 -2.40 -2.41
N GLY A 126 5.62 -1.19 -2.46
CA GLY A 126 4.18 -0.96 -2.57
C GLY A 126 3.62 -1.35 -3.94
N PHE A 127 2.44 -1.96 -3.96
CA PHE A 127 1.67 -2.15 -5.20
C PHE A 127 1.23 -0.80 -5.77
N SER A 128 0.91 -0.74 -7.07
CA SER A 128 0.59 0.52 -7.76
C SER A 128 1.68 1.59 -7.68
N ASP A 129 2.94 1.19 -7.46
CA ASP A 129 4.10 2.08 -7.61
C ASP A 129 4.29 2.40 -9.10
N ALA A 130 4.60 3.66 -9.39
CA ALA A 130 4.95 4.11 -10.73
C ALA A 130 6.27 3.47 -11.22
N LYS A 131 7.12 3.02 -10.29
CA LYS A 131 8.44 2.44 -10.57
C LYS A 131 8.39 0.93 -10.81
N PHE A 132 7.53 0.20 -10.11
CA PHE A 132 7.51 -1.27 -10.14
C PHE A 132 6.17 -1.82 -10.59
N SER A 133 6.21 -2.76 -11.52
CA SER A 133 5.05 -3.59 -11.85
C SER A 133 4.71 -4.58 -10.74
N GLU A 134 3.45 -4.98 -10.64
CA GLU A 134 3.01 -6.03 -9.71
C GLU A 134 3.77 -7.34 -9.97
N LEU A 135 4.10 -7.57 -11.24
CA LEU A 135 5.01 -8.61 -11.71
C LEU A 135 6.39 -8.57 -11.07
N GLU A 136 7.02 -7.41 -11.10
CA GLU A 136 8.36 -7.20 -10.53
C GLU A 136 8.35 -7.39 -9.02
N ILE A 137 7.36 -6.83 -8.32
CA ILE A 137 7.25 -7.00 -6.86
C ILE A 137 7.19 -8.49 -6.51
N MET A 138 6.38 -9.26 -7.23
CA MET A 138 6.25 -10.71 -7.03
C MET A 138 7.51 -11.48 -7.42
N HIS A 139 8.24 -10.99 -8.42
CA HIS A 139 9.54 -11.54 -8.79
C HIS A 139 10.57 -11.32 -7.67
N MET A 140 10.62 -10.12 -7.09
CA MET A 140 11.50 -9.78 -5.97
C MET A 140 11.20 -10.68 -4.75
N VAL A 141 9.94 -10.90 -4.41
CA VAL A 141 9.55 -11.80 -3.31
C VAL A 141 10.01 -13.24 -3.58
N ARG A 142 9.89 -13.72 -4.83
CA ARG A 142 10.37 -15.06 -5.20
C ARG A 142 11.90 -15.17 -5.12
N ILE A 143 12.63 -14.17 -5.58
CA ILE A 143 14.09 -14.11 -5.45
C ILE A 143 14.46 -14.18 -3.97
N TRP A 144 13.84 -13.34 -3.15
CA TRP A 144 14.10 -13.28 -1.72
C TRP A 144 13.85 -14.63 -1.02
N LEU A 145 12.76 -15.33 -1.36
CA LEU A 145 12.49 -16.69 -0.86
C LEU A 145 13.61 -17.67 -1.23
N LYS A 146 14.04 -17.66 -2.50
CA LYS A 146 15.09 -18.54 -3.01
C LYS A 146 16.44 -18.29 -2.33
N GLU A 147 16.81 -17.03 -2.18
CA GLU A 147 18.07 -16.61 -1.55
C GLU A 147 18.14 -17.00 -0.07
N ASN A 148 17.00 -17.02 0.62
CA ASN A 148 16.91 -17.44 2.02
C ASN A 148 16.60 -18.93 2.20
N GLY A 149 16.50 -19.72 1.13
CA GLY A 149 16.16 -21.16 1.22
C GLY A 149 14.75 -21.44 1.76
N ILE A 150 13.84 -20.49 1.62
CA ILE A 150 12.46 -20.56 2.13
C ILE A 150 11.52 -20.94 0.99
N SER A 151 10.55 -21.79 1.25
CA SER A 151 9.57 -22.23 0.25
C SER A 151 8.17 -21.64 0.44
N TYR A 152 7.85 -21.08 1.61
CA TYR A 152 6.52 -20.57 1.93
C TYR A 152 6.53 -19.47 3.01
N PHE A 153 5.46 -18.67 3.00
CA PHE A 153 5.06 -17.79 4.08
C PHE A 153 3.96 -18.43 4.91
N HIS A 154 3.85 -18.08 6.19
CA HIS A 154 2.76 -18.54 7.06
C HIS A 154 1.53 -17.64 6.91
N ARG A 155 1.75 -16.34 6.70
CA ARG A 155 0.67 -15.36 6.49
C ARG A 155 1.07 -14.33 5.45
N ILE A 156 0.06 -13.74 4.83
CA ILE A 156 0.15 -12.60 3.92
C ILE A 156 -0.82 -11.54 4.44
N PHE A 157 -0.30 -10.42 4.91
CA PHE A 157 -1.08 -9.25 5.30
C PHE A 157 -1.21 -8.32 4.11
N TYR A 158 -2.41 -8.13 3.60
CA TYR A 158 -2.69 -7.13 2.56
C TYR A 158 -3.27 -5.87 3.21
N LEU A 159 -2.43 -4.85 3.37
CA LEU A 159 -2.80 -3.60 4.00
C LEU A 159 -3.50 -2.67 2.99
N MET A 160 -4.55 -1.99 3.43
CA MET A 160 -5.26 -1.01 2.63
C MET A 160 -5.84 0.14 3.50
N PRO A 161 -5.72 1.41 3.09
CA PRO A 161 -6.28 2.51 3.85
C PRO A 161 -7.81 2.47 3.89
N ILE A 162 -8.40 2.69 5.07
CA ILE A 162 -9.86 2.64 5.24
C ILE A 162 -10.62 3.74 4.51
N HIS A 163 -9.95 4.88 4.26
CA HIS A 163 -10.56 6.02 3.58
C HIS A 163 -10.71 5.81 2.07
N GLU A 164 -10.02 4.81 1.50
CA GLU A 164 -10.21 4.50 0.09
C GLU A 164 -11.54 3.78 -0.11
N THR A 165 -12.47 4.44 -0.80
CA THR A 165 -13.83 3.95 -0.98
C THR A 165 -13.87 2.79 -1.97
N ARG A 166 -14.56 1.69 -1.59
CA ARG A 166 -14.83 0.48 -2.39
C ARG A 166 -13.58 -0.27 -2.91
N LEU A 167 -13.75 -1.55 -3.25
CA LEU A 167 -12.76 -2.25 -4.07
C LEU A 167 -12.88 -1.76 -5.51
N SER A 168 -12.10 -0.72 -5.87
CA SER A 168 -11.98 -0.27 -7.26
C SER A 168 -11.56 -1.42 -8.17
N GLY A 169 -11.86 -1.34 -9.48
CA GLY A 169 -11.48 -2.37 -10.45
C GLY A 169 -9.98 -2.71 -10.40
N THR A 170 -9.13 -1.69 -10.24
CA THR A 170 -7.68 -1.84 -10.06
C THR A 170 -7.31 -2.64 -8.80
N LYS A 171 -7.98 -2.39 -7.67
CA LYS A 171 -7.72 -3.15 -6.43
C LYS A 171 -8.19 -4.59 -6.54
N ARG A 172 -9.37 -4.84 -7.13
CA ARG A 172 -9.85 -6.20 -7.39
C ARG A 172 -8.86 -6.96 -8.26
N ARG A 173 -8.37 -6.32 -9.31
CA ARG A 173 -7.32 -6.87 -10.17
C ARG A 173 -6.05 -7.19 -9.38
N THR A 174 -5.58 -6.27 -8.54
CA THR A 174 -4.37 -6.45 -7.71
C THR A 174 -4.52 -7.62 -6.75
N ILE A 175 -5.67 -7.69 -6.07
CA ILE A 175 -6.00 -8.77 -5.14
C ILE A 175 -6.13 -10.11 -5.86
N LYS A 176 -6.77 -10.13 -7.03
CA LYS A 176 -6.90 -11.33 -7.87
C LYS A 176 -5.54 -11.81 -8.35
N MET A 177 -4.68 -10.90 -8.82
CA MET A 177 -3.30 -11.22 -9.18
C MET A 177 -2.57 -11.83 -7.99
N LEU A 178 -2.65 -11.22 -6.79
CA LEU A 178 -2.05 -11.76 -5.57
C LEU A 178 -2.51 -13.20 -5.31
N THR A 179 -3.79 -13.52 -5.51
CA THR A 179 -4.28 -14.89 -5.33
C THR A 179 -3.83 -15.85 -6.43
N GLU A 180 -3.69 -15.38 -7.67
CA GLU A 180 -3.11 -16.15 -8.79
C GLU A 180 -1.61 -16.43 -8.57
N PHE A 181 -0.93 -15.57 -7.81
CA PHE A 181 0.46 -15.78 -7.38
C PHE A 181 0.60 -16.89 -6.33
N LEU A 182 -0.46 -17.27 -5.63
CA LEU A 182 -0.46 -18.40 -4.72
C LEU A 182 -0.79 -19.68 -5.50
N ARG A 183 -0.24 -20.81 -5.08
CA ARG A 183 -0.62 -22.09 -5.73
C ARG A 183 -2.13 -22.30 -5.57
N PRO A 184 -2.82 -22.92 -6.55
CA PRO A 184 -4.24 -23.23 -6.42
C PRO A 184 -4.61 -24.07 -5.19
N SER A 185 -3.65 -24.83 -4.64
CA SER A 185 -3.80 -25.60 -3.41
C SER A 185 -3.51 -24.82 -2.12
N VAL A 186 -3.19 -23.53 -2.21
CA VAL A 186 -2.94 -22.68 -1.04
C VAL A 186 -4.25 -22.37 -0.36
N ASP A 187 -4.22 -22.49 0.96
CA ASP A 187 -5.32 -22.06 1.79
C ASP A 187 -5.36 -20.52 1.84
N LEU A 188 -6.40 -19.91 1.28
CA LEU A 188 -6.56 -18.46 1.31
C LEU A 188 -6.77 -17.90 2.73
N ARG A 189 -6.96 -18.75 3.77
CA ARG A 189 -6.83 -18.34 5.19
C ARG A 189 -5.47 -17.75 5.53
N SER A 190 -4.44 -18.09 4.76
CA SER A 190 -3.13 -17.47 4.90
C SER A 190 -3.13 -15.99 4.51
N ILE A 191 -4.14 -15.50 3.77
CA ILE A 191 -4.31 -14.08 3.46
C ILE A 191 -5.22 -13.43 4.51
N MET A 192 -4.77 -12.30 5.04
CA MET A 192 -5.57 -11.40 5.86
C MET A 192 -5.52 -9.99 5.30
N PHE A 193 -6.71 -9.40 5.13
CA PHE A 193 -6.85 -7.99 4.79
C PHE A 193 -6.76 -7.13 6.05
N VAL A 194 -5.92 -6.11 6.04
CA VAL A 194 -5.72 -5.23 7.20
C VAL A 194 -6.06 -3.81 6.79
N THR A 195 -7.12 -3.26 7.38
CA THR A 195 -7.51 -1.86 7.12
C THR A 195 -6.73 -0.92 8.02
N THR A 196 -6.14 0.13 7.43
CA THR A 196 -5.24 1.07 8.11
C THR A 196 -5.78 2.50 8.10
N MET A 197 -5.06 3.43 8.73
CA MET A 197 -5.38 4.88 8.78
C MET A 197 -6.66 5.25 9.54
N TRP A 198 -7.10 4.40 10.45
CA TRP A 198 -8.23 4.67 11.34
C TRP A 198 -7.96 5.85 12.30
N ASP A 199 -6.70 6.06 12.65
CA ASP A 199 -6.17 7.16 13.48
C ASP A 199 -6.17 8.51 12.74
N SER A 200 -6.31 8.50 11.41
CA SER A 200 -6.26 9.72 10.58
C SER A 200 -7.63 10.35 10.29
N LEU A 201 -8.70 9.82 10.88
CA LEU A 201 -10.09 10.23 10.58
C LEU A 201 -10.48 11.45 11.42
N PRO A 202 -10.67 12.64 10.81
CA PRO A 202 -10.68 13.92 11.53
C PRO A 202 -11.99 14.25 12.26
N ASN A 203 -13.09 13.57 11.94
CA ASN A 203 -14.40 13.84 12.55
C ASN A 203 -15.32 12.61 12.49
N GLU A 204 -16.36 12.64 13.31
CA GLU A 204 -17.34 11.55 13.48
C GLU A 204 -18.03 11.15 12.16
N LYS A 205 -18.39 12.12 11.30
CA LYS A 205 -19.00 11.82 10.00
C LYS A 205 -18.07 11.02 9.08
N VAL A 206 -16.77 11.30 9.13
CA VAL A 206 -15.76 10.54 8.37
C VAL A 206 -15.56 9.16 8.99
N GLN A 207 -15.60 9.03 10.32
CA GLN A 207 -15.54 7.75 11.02
C GLN A 207 -16.74 6.85 10.70
N GLU A 208 -17.96 7.40 10.71
CA GLU A 208 -19.18 6.68 10.33
C GLU A 208 -19.11 6.17 8.88
N ARG A 209 -18.64 7.02 7.95
CA ARG A 209 -18.41 6.60 6.56
C ARG A 209 -17.34 5.50 6.45
N ALA A 210 -16.26 5.60 7.22
CA ALA A 210 -15.20 4.59 7.26
C ALA A 210 -15.72 3.25 7.77
N GLU A 211 -16.59 3.26 8.80
CA GLU A 211 -17.23 2.05 9.31
C GLU A 211 -18.16 1.42 8.28
N GLY A 212 -18.98 2.23 7.59
CA GLY A 212 -19.78 1.76 6.45
C GLY A 212 -18.92 1.17 5.33
N ASN A 213 -17.76 1.77 5.03
CA ASN A 213 -16.80 1.26 4.05
C ASN A 213 -16.20 -0.08 4.51
N PHE A 214 -15.85 -0.23 5.79
CA PHE A 214 -15.31 -1.49 6.34
C PHE A 214 -16.31 -2.64 6.15
N ILE A 215 -17.57 -2.44 6.52
CA ILE A 215 -18.64 -3.44 6.35
C ILE A 215 -18.85 -3.77 4.87
N GLN A 216 -18.75 -2.78 3.98
CA GLN A 216 -18.83 -3.02 2.54
C GLN A 216 -17.62 -3.84 2.04
N LEU A 217 -16.40 -3.47 2.42
CA LEU A 217 -15.18 -4.19 2.05
C LEU A 217 -15.22 -5.64 2.52
N GLN A 218 -15.64 -5.88 3.77
CA GLN A 218 -15.81 -7.22 4.32
C GLN A 218 -16.74 -8.08 3.45
N ARG A 219 -17.92 -7.56 3.09
CA ARG A 219 -18.86 -8.26 2.21
C ARG A 219 -18.30 -8.51 0.82
N GLU A 220 -17.61 -7.53 0.25
CA GLU A 220 -17.02 -7.65 -1.09
C GLU A 220 -15.89 -8.68 -1.13
N ILE A 221 -15.01 -8.71 -0.13
CA ILE A 221 -13.94 -9.70 0.03
C ILE A 221 -14.54 -11.10 0.22
N MET A 222 -15.51 -11.25 1.13
CA MET A 222 -16.18 -12.53 1.36
C MET A 222 -16.85 -13.06 0.08
N LYS A 223 -17.47 -12.17 -0.71
CA LYS A 223 -18.08 -12.52 -1.99
C LYS A 223 -17.04 -12.94 -3.04
N GLU A 224 -15.95 -12.18 -3.17
CA GLU A 224 -14.89 -12.46 -4.15
C GLU A 224 -14.26 -13.84 -3.86
N PHE A 225 -14.04 -14.17 -2.59
CA PHE A 225 -13.38 -15.40 -2.17
C PHE A 225 -14.34 -16.55 -1.82
N SER A 226 -15.63 -16.42 -2.12
CA SER A 226 -16.64 -17.51 -2.19
C SER A 226 -16.46 -18.63 -1.15
N ASN A 227 -16.69 -18.32 0.14
CA ASN A 227 -16.62 -19.24 1.30
C ASN A 227 -15.22 -19.70 1.73
N GLN A 228 -14.14 -19.12 1.19
CA GLN A 228 -12.81 -19.32 1.77
C GLN A 228 -12.66 -18.39 2.98
N ASN A 229 -12.11 -18.90 4.08
CA ASN A 229 -12.01 -18.25 5.40
C ASN A 229 -10.97 -17.10 5.41
N VAL A 230 -11.05 -16.20 4.43
CA VAL A 230 -10.23 -14.99 4.35
C VAL A 230 -10.74 -14.01 5.40
N THR A 231 -9.81 -13.43 6.16
CA THR A 231 -10.14 -12.53 7.26
C THR A 231 -9.86 -11.07 6.88
N ILE A 232 -10.62 -10.17 7.48
CA ILE A 232 -10.37 -8.72 7.43
C ILE A 232 -10.34 -8.19 8.86
N THR A 233 -9.34 -7.37 9.19
CA THR A 233 -9.19 -6.77 10.52
C THR A 233 -8.80 -5.29 10.42
N ARG A 234 -8.75 -4.62 11.58
CA ARG A 234 -8.39 -3.21 11.71
C ARG A 234 -7.01 -3.08 12.35
N PHE A 235 -6.20 -2.20 11.79
CA PHE A 235 -4.96 -1.73 12.39
C PHE A 235 -5.09 -0.23 12.64
N THR A 236 -5.09 0.16 13.91
CA THR A 236 -5.35 1.53 14.37
C THR A 236 -4.07 2.28 14.72
N ASN A 237 -2.97 1.91 14.06
CA ASN A 237 -1.65 2.55 14.17
C ASN A 237 -1.09 2.60 15.60
N ASN A 238 -1.31 1.53 16.35
CA ASN A 238 -0.74 1.34 17.68
C ASN A 238 -0.37 -0.13 17.92
N ARG A 239 0.44 -0.36 18.95
CA ARG A 239 1.02 -1.66 19.27
C ARG A 239 -0.02 -2.73 19.56
N ASP A 240 -1.08 -2.41 20.31
CA ASP A 240 -2.14 -3.36 20.66
C ASP A 240 -2.85 -3.86 19.41
N SER A 241 -3.23 -2.94 18.51
CA SER A 241 -3.83 -3.32 17.23
C SER A 241 -2.88 -4.10 16.32
N ALA A 242 -1.57 -3.84 16.39
CA ALA A 242 -0.58 -4.64 15.68
C ALA A 242 -0.48 -6.07 16.23
N PHE A 243 -0.53 -6.24 17.55
CA PHE A 243 -0.55 -7.56 18.19
C PHE A 243 -1.82 -8.33 17.82
N GLU A 244 -2.98 -7.69 17.77
CA GLU A 244 -4.23 -8.33 17.32
C GLU A 244 -4.16 -8.81 15.87
N VAL A 245 -3.51 -8.06 14.97
CA VAL A 245 -3.23 -8.53 13.60
C VAL A 245 -2.37 -9.79 13.59
N LEU A 246 -1.39 -9.91 14.51
CA LEU A 246 -0.51 -11.08 14.62
C LEU A 246 -1.14 -12.29 15.33
N ARG A 247 -2.15 -12.07 16.18
CA ARG A 247 -2.75 -13.07 17.09
C ARG A 247 -3.69 -14.09 16.43
N THR A 248 -3.94 -14.03 15.13
CA THR A 248 -4.88 -14.97 14.49
C THR A 248 -4.38 -16.42 14.50
N ASN A 249 -5.19 -17.36 14.96
CA ASN A 249 -4.81 -18.77 15.22
C ASN A 249 -4.81 -19.71 14.00
N ASP A 250 -4.94 -19.20 12.77
CA ASP A 250 -5.01 -20.08 11.59
C ASP A 250 -3.60 -20.50 11.15
N SER A 251 -3.12 -21.67 11.57
CA SER A 251 -1.83 -22.22 11.15
C SER A 251 -1.91 -22.72 9.70
N MET A 252 -1.62 -21.85 8.74
CA MET A 252 -1.72 -22.14 7.30
C MET A 252 -0.44 -21.72 6.59
N ILE A 253 -0.21 -22.27 5.39
CA ILE A 253 0.98 -21.95 4.59
C ILE A 253 0.59 -21.41 3.21
N ALA A 254 1.23 -20.30 2.83
CA ALA A 254 1.13 -19.67 1.53
C ALA A 254 2.40 -19.98 0.72
N THR A 255 2.26 -20.79 -0.33
CA THR A 255 3.35 -21.11 -1.26
C THR A 255 3.12 -20.39 -2.59
N LEU A 256 4.16 -19.75 -3.12
CA LEU A 256 4.07 -19.10 -4.43
C LEU A 256 3.94 -20.13 -5.57
N ALA A 257 3.12 -19.81 -6.57
CA ALA A 257 3.01 -20.54 -7.83
C ALA A 257 4.37 -20.53 -8.56
N ARG A 258 4.68 -21.61 -9.29
CA ARG A 258 5.98 -21.72 -10.00
C ARG A 258 6.00 -20.92 -11.31
N ASP A 259 4.85 -20.79 -11.96
CA ASP A 259 4.71 -20.08 -13.23
C ASP A 259 3.50 -19.15 -13.17
N ILE A 260 3.74 -17.85 -13.29
CA ILE A 260 2.70 -16.82 -13.42
C ILE A 260 2.88 -16.06 -14.75
N LYS A 261 3.91 -16.39 -15.56
CA LYS A 261 4.21 -15.59 -16.77
C LYS A 261 3.12 -15.71 -17.85
N SER A 262 2.29 -16.73 -17.77
CA SER A 262 1.18 -16.99 -18.69
C SER A 262 -0.17 -16.42 -18.20
N ASP A 263 -0.20 -15.68 -17.08
CA ASP A 263 -1.45 -15.14 -16.55
C ASP A 263 -1.99 -13.95 -17.40
N PRO A 264 -3.23 -14.02 -17.91
CA PRO A 264 -3.81 -12.95 -18.72
C PRO A 264 -4.00 -11.61 -17.99
N ASN A 265 -4.33 -11.63 -16.70
CA ASN A 265 -4.53 -10.41 -15.92
C ASN A 265 -3.22 -9.65 -15.77
N LEU A 266 -2.14 -10.41 -15.60
CA LEU A 266 -0.79 -9.91 -15.47
C LEU A 266 -0.24 -9.34 -16.77
N PHE A 267 -0.47 -10.04 -17.89
CA PHE A 267 -0.13 -9.53 -19.21
C PHE A 267 -0.84 -8.21 -19.49
N SER A 268 -2.14 -8.13 -19.19
CA SER A 268 -2.88 -6.90 -19.44
C SER A 268 -2.48 -5.76 -18.48
N ASP A 269 -2.03 -6.04 -17.26
CA ASP A 269 -1.46 -5.00 -16.38
C ASP A 269 -0.16 -4.42 -16.97
N LEU A 270 0.72 -5.29 -17.47
CA LEU A 270 1.94 -4.88 -18.13
C LEU A 270 1.65 -4.02 -19.38
N VAL A 271 0.65 -4.41 -20.19
CA VAL A 271 0.21 -3.62 -21.35
C VAL A 271 -0.32 -2.25 -20.92
N ASP A 272 -1.16 -2.18 -19.89
CA ASP A 272 -1.70 -0.92 -19.37
C ASP A 272 -0.56 0.00 -18.89
N ARG A 273 0.45 -0.55 -18.20
CA ARG A 273 1.65 0.18 -17.77
C ARG A 273 2.48 0.69 -18.94
N ILE A 274 2.70 -0.11 -19.98
CA ILE A 274 3.42 0.31 -21.19
C ILE A 274 2.68 1.48 -21.87
N MET A 275 1.36 1.38 -22.03
CA MET A 275 0.54 2.42 -22.65
C MET A 275 0.57 3.72 -21.83
N ASN A 276 0.49 3.62 -20.51
CA ASN A 276 0.59 4.77 -19.61
C ASN A 276 1.98 5.41 -19.66
N ALA A 277 3.05 4.61 -19.68
CA ALA A 277 4.42 5.11 -19.80
C ALA A 277 4.64 5.85 -21.12
N GLN A 278 4.15 5.32 -22.24
CA GLN A 278 4.20 6.00 -23.54
C GLN A 278 3.45 7.33 -23.53
N THR A 279 2.23 7.34 -22.97
CA THR A 279 1.43 8.56 -22.83
C THR A 279 2.14 9.62 -22.00
N ASN A 280 2.80 9.21 -20.91
CA ASN A 280 3.57 10.12 -20.05
C ASN A 280 4.79 10.71 -20.77
N VAL A 281 5.46 9.93 -21.63
CA VAL A 281 6.56 10.44 -22.47
C VAL A 281 6.06 11.50 -23.44
N GLU A 282 4.93 11.25 -24.12
CA GLU A 282 4.31 12.22 -25.04
C GLU A 282 3.90 13.51 -24.33
N LEU A 283 3.23 13.40 -23.17
CA LEU A 283 2.82 14.54 -22.36
C LEU A 283 4.00 15.38 -21.89
N ARG A 284 5.11 14.74 -21.49
CA ARG A 284 6.35 15.45 -21.11
C ARG A 284 6.92 16.22 -22.30
N GLY A 285 6.93 15.63 -23.50
CA GLY A 285 7.36 16.31 -24.71
C GLY A 285 6.54 17.57 -25.00
N LEU A 286 5.21 17.48 -24.88
CA LEU A 286 4.31 18.63 -25.05
C LEU A 286 4.52 19.71 -24.00
N LEU A 287 4.71 19.31 -22.73
CA LEU A 287 4.98 20.25 -21.65
C LEU A 287 6.28 21.02 -21.89
N GLU A 288 7.35 20.33 -22.29
CA GLU A 288 8.64 20.95 -22.58
C GLU A 288 8.59 21.86 -23.82
N ALA A 289 7.84 21.47 -24.85
CA ALA A 289 7.59 22.34 -26.00
C ALA A 289 6.84 23.62 -25.58
N ARG A 290 5.79 23.49 -24.75
CA ARG A 290 5.02 24.64 -24.28
C ARG A 290 5.80 25.55 -23.33
N LYS A 291 6.65 24.97 -22.47
CA LYS A 291 7.58 25.74 -21.63
C LYS A 291 8.53 26.58 -22.49
N ARG A 292 9.12 25.99 -23.54
CA ARG A 292 10.00 26.72 -24.47
C ARG A 292 9.27 27.86 -25.17
N GLU A 293 8.09 27.60 -25.74
CA GLU A 293 7.29 28.62 -26.42
C GLU A 293 6.95 29.78 -25.47
N ASN A 294 6.52 29.49 -24.24
CA ASN A 294 6.23 30.52 -23.25
C ASN A 294 7.49 31.31 -22.86
N ALA A 295 8.66 30.67 -22.77
CA ALA A 295 9.92 31.34 -22.49
C ALA A 295 10.33 32.30 -23.62
N GLU A 296 10.15 31.89 -24.88
CA GLU A 296 10.39 32.76 -26.05
C GLU A 296 9.44 33.95 -26.10
N ILE A 297 8.15 33.74 -25.81
CA ILE A 297 7.15 34.83 -25.74
C ILE A 297 7.52 35.81 -24.62
N LEU A 298 7.89 35.28 -23.45
CA LEU A 298 8.29 36.10 -22.31
C LEU A 298 9.54 36.94 -22.64
N ALA A 299 10.55 36.33 -23.26
CA ALA A 299 11.76 37.04 -23.69
C ALA A 299 11.44 38.17 -24.69
N LYS A 300 10.54 37.94 -25.64
CA LYS A 300 10.07 38.98 -26.58
C LYS A 300 9.40 40.15 -25.85
N PHE A 301 8.51 39.88 -24.90
CA PHE A 301 7.85 40.94 -24.13
C PHE A 301 8.82 41.70 -23.23
N ILE A 302 9.81 41.01 -22.63
CA ILE A 302 10.87 41.66 -21.86
C ILE A 302 11.68 42.60 -22.75
N GLN A 303 12.06 42.16 -23.95
CA GLN A 303 12.80 43.00 -24.90
C GLN A 303 11.99 44.23 -25.31
N GLN A 304 10.73 44.04 -25.72
CA GLN A 304 9.84 45.16 -26.08
C GLN A 304 9.68 46.17 -24.93
N PHE A 305 9.58 45.69 -23.70
CA PHE A 305 9.52 46.55 -22.53
C PHE A 305 10.84 47.34 -22.32
N GLN A 306 12.00 46.71 -22.54
CA GLN A 306 13.30 47.37 -22.43
C GLN A 306 13.54 48.42 -23.53
N ASP A 307 12.98 48.20 -24.73
CA ASP A 307 13.10 49.14 -25.86
C ASP A 307 12.31 50.45 -25.61
N ILE A 308 11.30 50.43 -24.73
CA ILE A 308 10.49 51.61 -24.36
C ILE A 308 11.18 52.36 -23.20
N LYS A 309 12.35 52.95 -23.47
CA LYS A 309 13.07 53.81 -22.51
C LYS A 309 13.37 55.21 -23.09
N PRO A 310 13.08 56.31 -22.36
CA PRO A 310 12.49 56.35 -21.02
C PRO A 310 10.98 56.00 -21.02
N PRO A 311 10.43 55.53 -19.88
CA PRO A 311 9.00 55.21 -19.78
C PRO A 311 8.13 56.46 -20.00
N PRO A 312 6.91 56.32 -20.54
CA PRO A 312 5.99 57.45 -20.71
C PRO A 312 5.63 58.13 -19.38
N PRO A 313 5.36 59.44 -19.38
CA PRO A 313 4.94 60.17 -18.18
C PRO A 313 3.74 59.51 -17.50
N GLY A 314 3.83 59.26 -16.19
CA GLY A 314 2.78 58.63 -15.39
C GLY A 314 2.86 57.10 -15.27
N TYR A 315 3.84 56.46 -15.92
CA TYR A 315 4.07 55.01 -15.86
C TYR A 315 5.38 54.60 -15.15
N GLU A 316 6.10 55.54 -14.54
CA GLU A 316 7.41 55.32 -13.93
C GLU A 316 7.38 54.27 -12.81
N ILE A 317 6.34 54.32 -11.96
CA ILE A 317 6.16 53.36 -10.85
C ILE A 317 5.85 51.95 -11.40
N ALA A 318 5.04 51.86 -12.46
CA ALA A 318 4.70 50.59 -13.08
C ALA A 318 5.92 49.96 -13.79
N ALA A 319 6.76 50.79 -14.42
CA ALA A 319 7.99 50.36 -15.04
C ALA A 319 8.97 49.80 -14.00
N GLN A 320 9.19 50.50 -12.88
CA GLN A 320 10.06 50.03 -11.78
C GLN A 320 9.57 48.70 -11.18
N ARG A 321 8.26 48.53 -10.99
CA ARG A 321 7.69 47.25 -10.50
C ARG A 321 7.96 46.09 -11.46
N THR A 322 7.79 46.34 -12.76
CA THR A 322 8.02 45.34 -13.80
C THR A 322 9.50 44.97 -13.91
N GLU A 323 10.42 45.94 -13.85
CA GLU A 323 11.87 45.67 -13.83
C GLU A 323 12.28 44.83 -12.62
N LYS A 324 11.74 45.13 -11.44
CA LYS A 324 11.99 44.32 -10.23
C LYS A 324 11.47 42.88 -10.38
N ALA A 325 10.32 42.69 -11.02
CA ALA A 325 9.77 41.36 -11.29
C ALA A 325 10.64 40.58 -12.30
N ILE A 326 11.14 41.23 -13.35
CA ILE A 326 12.05 40.63 -14.34
C ILE A 326 13.38 40.20 -13.67
N LEU A 327 13.95 41.04 -12.80
CA LEU A 327 15.15 40.68 -12.04
C LEU A 327 14.92 39.47 -11.13
N GLY A 328 13.74 39.37 -10.51
CA GLY A 328 13.35 38.21 -9.71
C GLY A 328 13.21 36.92 -10.52
N LEU A 329 12.74 37.00 -11.77
CA LEU A 329 12.64 35.86 -12.68
C LEU A 329 14.03 35.35 -13.11
N ASN A 330 14.98 36.25 -13.36
CA ASN A 330 16.36 35.90 -13.74
C ASN A 330 17.20 35.36 -12.57
N ALA A 331 16.76 35.56 -11.33
CA ALA A 331 17.40 35.03 -10.12
C ALA A 331 16.91 33.60 -9.76
N LEU A 332 15.91 33.07 -10.46
CA LEU A 332 15.50 31.67 -10.30
C LEU A 332 16.53 30.75 -10.98
N PRO A 333 17.01 29.68 -10.30
CA PRO A 333 17.97 28.75 -10.89
C PRO A 333 17.45 28.18 -12.22
N SER A 334 18.30 28.18 -13.26
CA SER A 334 17.98 27.68 -14.61
C SER A 334 17.71 26.18 -14.68
N GLU A 335 17.87 25.46 -13.58
CA GLU A 335 17.52 24.06 -13.43
C GLU A 335 16.66 23.88 -12.17
N HIS A 336 15.34 23.84 -12.33
CA HIS A 336 14.57 23.00 -11.43
C HIS A 336 14.85 21.55 -11.83
N GLN A 337 15.81 20.93 -11.15
CA GLN A 337 15.65 19.52 -10.80
C GLN A 337 14.21 19.34 -10.26
N PRO A 338 13.52 18.26 -10.64
CA PRO A 338 12.12 18.07 -10.26
C PRO A 338 12.01 18.26 -8.75
N PRO A 339 11.00 19.00 -8.24
CA PRO A 339 10.85 19.16 -6.82
C PRO A 339 10.63 17.78 -6.21
N GLU A 340 11.56 17.35 -5.36
CA GLU A 340 11.25 16.36 -4.35
C GLU A 340 10.15 16.98 -3.47
N HIS A 341 8.94 16.49 -3.72
CA HIS A 341 7.78 16.52 -2.84
C HIS A 341 7.61 17.74 -1.91
N VAL A 342 6.79 18.70 -2.36
CA VAL A 342 5.97 19.48 -1.42
C VAL A 342 4.54 19.55 -1.94
N ILE A 343 3.78 18.47 -1.71
CA ILE A 343 2.31 18.58 -1.63
C ILE A 343 2.00 18.91 -0.17
N ARG A 344 1.88 20.20 0.15
CA ARG A 344 1.15 20.58 1.36
C ARG A 344 -0.34 20.52 1.01
N ARG A 345 -1.07 19.60 1.66
CA ARG A 345 -2.54 19.63 1.67
C ARG A 345 -2.96 20.93 2.35
N GLY A 346 -3.57 21.87 1.63
CA GLY A 346 -4.13 23.07 2.24
C GLY A 346 -4.52 24.20 1.29
N ASP A 347 -3.84 24.36 0.16
CA ASP A 347 -4.08 25.54 -0.67
C ASP A 347 -5.24 25.33 -1.64
N MET A 348 -6.39 25.95 -1.31
CA MET A 348 -7.48 26.18 -2.25
C MET A 348 -6.91 26.84 -3.51
N VAL A 349 -7.10 26.20 -4.66
CA VAL A 349 -6.89 26.83 -5.98
C VAL A 349 -7.85 28.03 -6.06
N PRO A 350 -7.37 29.26 -6.27
CA PRO A 350 -8.26 30.39 -6.48
C PRO A 350 -9.07 30.18 -7.75
N ASP A 351 -10.39 30.32 -7.64
CA ASP A 351 -11.35 30.37 -8.74
C ASP A 351 -11.10 31.60 -9.63
N THR A 352 -10.07 31.55 -10.49
CA THR A 352 -9.88 32.55 -11.54
C THR A 352 -9.38 31.91 -12.83
N LEU A 353 -10.13 30.93 -13.35
CA LEU A 353 -10.03 30.48 -14.75
C LEU A 353 -11.40 30.33 -15.43
N SER A 354 -12.41 31.07 -14.98
CA SER A 354 -13.65 31.27 -15.72
C SER A 354 -13.48 32.41 -16.73
N GLY A 355 -12.89 32.15 -17.89
CA GLY A 355 -12.99 33.13 -18.98
C GLY A 355 -11.90 33.14 -20.05
N LYS A 356 -11.45 32.00 -20.60
CA LYS A 356 -10.83 31.97 -21.95
C LYS A 356 -11.20 30.68 -22.70
N PRO A 357 -11.74 30.77 -23.93
CA PRO A 357 -12.08 29.59 -24.73
C PRO A 357 -10.83 29.05 -25.41
N GLY A 358 -10.30 27.92 -24.91
CA GLY A 358 -9.15 27.26 -25.55
C GLY A 358 -8.87 25.84 -25.10
N ILE A 359 -9.36 25.42 -23.93
CA ILE A 359 -8.96 24.12 -23.34
C ILE A 359 -10.08 23.06 -23.39
N LYS A 360 -11.34 23.44 -23.64
CA LYS A 360 -12.48 22.49 -23.68
C LYS A 360 -12.48 21.52 -24.88
N GLY A 361 -11.58 21.68 -25.85
CA GLY A 361 -11.58 20.90 -27.10
C GLY A 361 -10.58 19.73 -27.18
N LEU A 362 -9.52 19.70 -26.37
CA LEU A 362 -8.45 18.70 -26.52
C LEU A 362 -8.71 17.39 -25.75
N LEU A 363 -9.28 17.48 -24.54
CA LEU A 363 -9.51 16.31 -23.68
C LEU A 363 -10.47 15.27 -24.28
N PRO A 364 -11.60 15.65 -24.93
CA PRO A 364 -12.51 14.66 -25.53
C PRO A 364 -11.95 14.00 -26.80
N ARG A 365 -11.02 14.65 -27.51
CA ARG A 365 -10.44 14.14 -28.77
C ARG A 365 -9.37 13.08 -28.54
N LEU A 366 -8.56 13.23 -27.49
CA LEU A 366 -7.57 12.22 -27.09
C LEU A 366 -8.24 10.93 -26.57
N PHE A 367 -9.31 11.04 -25.77
CA PHE A 367 -10.07 9.87 -25.30
C PHE A 367 -10.78 9.10 -26.43
N ARG A 368 -11.28 9.78 -27.47
CA ARG A 368 -11.88 9.09 -28.64
C ARG A 368 -10.85 8.37 -29.50
N SER A 369 -9.64 8.94 -29.64
CA SER A 369 -8.56 8.32 -30.43
C SER A 369 -7.99 7.07 -29.77
N ALA A 370 -7.89 7.05 -28.43
CA ALA A 370 -7.48 5.87 -27.66
C ALA A 370 -8.51 4.74 -27.75
N LYS A 371 -9.81 5.05 -27.67
CA LYS A 371 -10.89 4.06 -27.73
C LYS A 371 -11.05 3.41 -29.12
N GLN A 372 -10.77 4.15 -30.20
CA GLN A 372 -10.78 3.61 -31.58
C GLN A 372 -9.54 2.80 -31.95
N ARG A 373 -8.39 3.03 -31.29
CA ARG A 373 -7.18 2.23 -31.52
C ARG A 373 -7.22 0.91 -30.76
N GLY A 374 -7.81 0.88 -29.56
CA GLY A 374 -8.04 -0.36 -28.80
C GLY A 374 -8.94 -1.35 -29.54
N SER A 375 -10.01 -0.90 -30.21
CA SER A 375 -10.95 -1.80 -30.91
C SER A 375 -10.41 -2.43 -32.19
N ARG A 376 -9.35 -1.89 -32.81
CA ARG A 376 -8.70 -2.47 -34.00
C ARG A 376 -7.67 -3.56 -33.69
N LEU A 377 -7.20 -3.65 -32.44
CA LEU A 377 -6.27 -4.68 -31.99
C LEU A 377 -6.96 -6.00 -31.59
N PHE A 378 -8.29 -5.99 -31.43
CA PHE A 378 -9.11 -7.18 -31.10
C PHE A 378 -9.80 -7.82 -32.32
N SER A 379 -9.50 -7.38 -33.55
CA SER A 379 -10.18 -7.87 -34.77
C SER A 379 -9.23 -8.47 -35.82
N LYS A 380 -8.13 -9.10 -35.41
CA LYS A 380 -7.33 -9.96 -36.29
C LYS A 380 -6.85 -11.20 -35.56
#